data_AF-A0A8J2HD84-F1
#
_entry.id   AF-A0A8J2HD84-F1
#
_cell.length_a   1.000
_cell.length_b   1.000
_cell.length_c   1.000
_cell.angle_alpha   90.00
_cell.angle_beta   90.00
_cell.angle_gamma   90.00
#
_symmetry.space_group_name_H-M   'P 1'
#
loop_
_entity.id
_entity.type
_entity.pdbx_description
1 polymer ?
#
loop_
_entity_poly.entity_id
_entity_poly.type
_entity_poly.pdbx_seq_one_letter_code
_entity_poly.pdbx_strand_id
1 'polypeptide(L)'
;MLVNVNRSWCKETPHEAKLYLEWYTLVSLNTQFSYGNRGISEIDISPKSRRLELQAKNETPKQSEIKNYIGPILTTTLFDFSPPDIQKLLGVTPLLEGPPENLWTSPSDKIILRPVTNHNIIKALTHDGILKLGEQVKRNYEADVNKKVNDNLSREINEIRSMFEAEKRHAINLSINETRNVYESKIDLLTKEHESKLQSALAEVVEKSNKKLQKAVVAERVSVTHQMLKKLRDEIGYMVIKLYDEFERKSRVDRENMIADFNKTIRNERNKNNDILNAFEKEKNLEMNIQRLEIENKYINLLINSVRAERSHSETRMSFRQQNFQEKMQALYKLLVKTLYIIKVLNKKLSQPTARIHEPTWRDKLQEIINKFKKIINFVFHAIPGHAEFLLSLESLLSLEHHEDRIACENGDKEFPSSEPQFSKHEDETDRILLDLMKYSNDLKNV
;
A
#
# COMPACT_ATOMS: atom_id res chain seq x y z
N MET A 1 -27.31 33.45 10.30
CA MET A 1 -28.00 33.71 11.58
C MET A 1 -27.09 34.60 12.42
N LEU A 2 -27.62 35.77 12.82
CA LEU A 2 -27.10 36.77 13.78
C LEU A 2 -25.79 37.48 13.37
N VAL A 3 -25.75 38.73 12.87
CA VAL A 3 -26.31 40.05 13.27
C VAL A 3 -25.76 40.60 14.60
N ASN A 4 -24.88 41.60 14.50
CA ASN A 4 -24.76 42.82 15.33
C ASN A 4 -23.64 43.69 14.70
N VAL A 5 -23.89 44.79 13.98
CA VAL A 5 -24.54 46.09 14.27
C VAL A 5 -23.73 46.99 15.22
N ASN A 6 -23.11 48.00 14.59
CA ASN A 6 -22.93 49.41 14.97
C ASN A 6 -22.73 49.83 16.43
N ARG A 7 -21.67 50.63 16.63
CA ARG A 7 -21.76 52.06 17.05
C ARG A 7 -20.38 52.72 16.84
N SER A 8 -20.31 53.74 15.98
CA SER A 8 -20.07 55.17 16.30
C SER A 8 -18.84 55.40 17.19
N TRP A 9 -17.91 56.31 16.87
CA TRP A 9 -18.05 57.74 17.16
C TRP A 9 -17.33 58.58 16.11
N CYS A 10 -18.08 59.51 15.50
CA CYS A 10 -17.56 60.73 14.90
C CYS A 10 -16.94 61.62 15.99
N LYS A 11 -15.76 62.17 15.71
CA LYS A 11 -15.44 63.56 16.06
C LYS A 11 -14.69 64.18 14.88
N GLU A 12 -15.39 65.12 14.27
CA GLU A 12 -14.91 66.07 13.26
C GLU A 12 -13.84 66.99 13.88
N THR A 13 -12.74 67.19 13.12
CA THR A 13 -11.98 68.44 12.81
C THR A 13 -11.61 69.43 13.94
N PRO A 14 -10.54 70.26 13.83
CA PRO A 14 -9.97 70.80 12.58
C PRO A 14 -8.44 71.02 12.57
N HIS A 15 -7.74 70.72 11.46
CA HIS A 15 -6.54 71.50 11.11
C HIS A 15 -6.10 71.53 9.64
N GLU A 16 -6.89 70.97 8.72
CA GLU A 16 -6.64 71.09 7.27
C GLU A 16 -7.50 72.17 6.62
N ALA A 17 -7.48 73.37 7.20
CA ALA A 17 -8.10 74.57 6.63
C ALA A 17 -7.11 75.75 6.56
N LYS A 18 -5.83 75.46 6.28
CA LYS A 18 -4.81 76.50 6.06
C LYS A 18 -3.75 76.16 5.02
N LEU A 19 -4.13 75.33 4.03
CA LEU A 19 -3.29 75.01 2.86
C LEU A 19 -3.99 75.29 1.52
N TYR A 20 -5.08 76.05 1.53
CA TYR A 20 -5.82 76.45 0.32
C TYR A 20 -5.93 77.98 0.13
N LEU A 21 -5.11 78.77 0.83
CA LEU A 21 -5.14 80.25 0.76
C LEU A 21 -3.77 80.95 0.61
N GLU A 22 -2.71 80.21 0.26
CA GLU A 22 -1.38 80.80 -0.04
C GLU A 22 -0.78 80.26 -1.35
N TRP A 23 -1.64 79.98 -2.34
CA TRP A 23 -1.21 79.73 -3.73
C TRP A 23 -1.84 80.67 -4.75
N TYR A 24 -2.56 81.71 -4.29
CA TYR A 24 -3.30 82.64 -5.16
C TYR A 24 -2.89 84.13 -5.04
N THR A 25 -1.76 84.46 -4.41
CA THR A 25 -1.31 85.86 -4.23
C THR A 25 0.14 86.13 -4.63
N LEU A 26 0.72 85.35 -5.55
CA LEU A 26 2.05 85.63 -6.10
C LEU A 26 2.20 85.35 -7.61
N VAL A 27 1.13 85.53 -8.40
CA VAL A 27 1.19 85.58 -9.89
C VAL A 27 0.36 86.75 -10.47
N SER A 28 -0.17 87.66 -9.66
CA SER A 28 -0.94 88.81 -10.13
C SER A 28 -0.23 90.13 -9.83
N LEU A 29 0.85 90.44 -10.56
CA LEU A 29 1.33 91.81 -10.84
C LEU A 29 2.46 91.77 -11.87
N ASN A 30 2.14 91.26 -13.06
CA ASN A 30 2.74 91.77 -14.29
C ASN A 30 1.94 91.32 -15.51
N THR A 31 1.84 92.23 -16.46
CA THR A 31 1.36 92.04 -17.85
C THR A 31 -0.14 91.82 -18.04
N GLN A 32 -0.84 92.92 -18.38
CA GLN A 32 -1.57 93.06 -19.63
C GLN A 32 -1.99 94.53 -19.80
N PHE A 33 -1.48 95.21 -20.83
CA PHE A 33 -2.28 95.83 -21.88
C PHE A 33 -1.35 96.57 -22.85
N SER A 34 -1.01 95.87 -23.93
CA SER A 34 -0.58 96.44 -25.21
C SER A 34 -1.74 96.18 -26.16
N TYR A 35 -2.36 97.24 -26.70
CA TYR A 35 -2.79 97.35 -28.10
C TYR A 35 -3.28 98.78 -28.38
N GLY A 36 -2.54 99.47 -29.26
CA GLY A 36 -3.10 100.12 -30.45
C GLY A 36 -3.84 101.46 -30.34
N ASN A 37 -3.14 102.51 -30.79
CA ASN A 37 -3.59 103.59 -31.68
C ASN A 37 -5.00 104.21 -31.50
N ARG A 38 -5.02 105.50 -31.16
CA ARG A 38 -5.59 106.57 -31.99
C ARG A 38 -5.19 107.94 -31.41
N GLY A 39 -4.68 108.83 -32.27
CA GLY A 39 -4.46 110.23 -31.92
C GLY A 39 -5.78 110.96 -31.68
N ILE A 40 -5.72 112.03 -30.90
CA ILE A 40 -6.44 113.30 -31.04
C ILE A 40 -5.86 114.27 -30.00
N SER A 41 -5.74 115.49 -30.46
CA SER A 41 -5.34 116.75 -29.83
C SER A 41 -6.21 117.19 -28.64
N GLU A 42 -5.79 118.32 -28.05
CA GLU A 42 -6.54 119.21 -27.14
C GLU A 42 -6.43 118.89 -25.63
N ILE A 43 -5.51 119.63 -25.00
CA ILE A 43 -5.54 119.91 -23.57
C ILE A 43 -6.45 121.14 -23.39
N ASP A 44 -7.61 120.91 -22.80
CA ASP A 44 -8.56 121.92 -22.33
C ASP A 44 -7.90 122.82 -21.28
N ILE A 45 -7.80 124.11 -21.61
CA ILE A 45 -7.37 125.17 -20.69
C ILE A 45 -8.61 125.83 -20.10
N SER A 46 -8.69 125.84 -18.77
CA SER A 46 -9.77 126.43 -17.96
C SER A 46 -10.10 127.90 -18.35
N PRO A 47 -11.39 128.27 -18.52
CA PRO A 47 -11.83 129.62 -18.93
C PRO A 47 -11.42 130.76 -17.99
N LYS A 48 -11.08 130.46 -16.73
CA LYS A 48 -10.69 131.48 -15.74
C LYS A 48 -9.25 131.98 -15.89
N SER A 49 -8.34 131.14 -16.40
CA SER A 49 -6.92 131.50 -16.53
C SER A 49 -6.66 132.40 -17.74
N ARG A 50 -7.47 132.30 -18.80
CA ARG A 50 -7.32 133.10 -20.03
C ARG A 50 -7.82 134.54 -19.89
N ARG A 51 -8.76 134.81 -18.96
CA ARG A 51 -9.25 136.16 -18.66
C ARG A 51 -8.17 137.05 -18.01
N LEU A 52 -7.26 136.45 -17.24
CA LEU A 52 -6.14 137.15 -16.60
C LEU A 52 -5.00 137.44 -17.59
N GLU A 53 -4.78 136.57 -18.58
CA GLU A 53 -3.78 136.82 -19.64
C GLU A 53 -4.17 137.94 -20.61
N LEU A 54 -5.47 138.14 -20.88
CA LEU A 54 -5.95 139.18 -21.79
C LEU A 54 -5.99 140.59 -21.15
N GLN A 55 -6.22 140.69 -19.83
CA GLN A 55 -6.11 141.98 -19.13
C GLN A 55 -4.66 142.46 -18.97
N ALA A 56 -3.69 141.54 -18.97
CA ALA A 56 -2.27 141.89 -18.82
C ALA A 56 -1.62 142.42 -20.11
N LYS A 57 -2.26 142.29 -21.28
CA LYS A 57 -1.66 142.61 -22.60
C LYS A 57 -2.22 143.86 -23.28
N ASN A 58 -3.25 144.52 -22.76
CA ASN A 58 -3.86 145.72 -23.39
C ASN A 58 -4.16 145.56 -24.91
N GLU A 59 -4.49 144.34 -25.34
CA GLU A 59 -4.76 144.03 -26.75
C GLU A 59 -6.28 143.92 -26.97
N THR A 60 -6.81 144.73 -27.88
CA THR A 60 -8.22 144.67 -28.30
C THR A 60 -8.44 143.54 -29.31
N PRO A 61 -9.49 142.71 -29.15
CA PRO A 61 -9.74 141.55 -30.02
C PRO A 61 -10.00 141.95 -31.47
N LYS A 62 -9.43 141.17 -32.41
CA LYS A 62 -9.54 141.44 -33.86
C LYS A 62 -10.90 141.00 -34.42
N GLN A 63 -11.37 141.65 -35.49
CA GLN A 63 -12.70 141.43 -36.11
C GLN A 63 -13.00 139.96 -36.44
N SER A 64 -11.98 139.17 -36.83
CA SER A 64 -12.09 137.75 -37.13
C SER A 64 -12.37 136.88 -35.90
N GLU A 65 -11.87 137.27 -34.72
CA GLU A 65 -12.05 136.52 -33.47
C GLU A 65 -13.47 136.71 -32.92
N ILE A 66 -14.02 137.92 -33.02
CA ILE A 66 -15.41 138.21 -32.60
C ILE A 66 -16.41 137.48 -33.51
N LYS A 67 -16.14 137.42 -34.82
CA LYS A 67 -16.98 136.71 -35.81
C LYS A 67 -17.03 135.20 -35.55
N ASN A 68 -15.95 134.61 -35.03
CA ASN A 68 -15.89 133.19 -34.70
C ASN A 68 -16.57 132.82 -33.38
N TYR A 69 -16.59 133.72 -32.38
CA TYR A 69 -17.20 133.44 -31.07
C TYR A 69 -18.70 133.71 -30.99
N ILE A 70 -19.16 134.80 -31.60
CA ILE A 70 -20.56 135.25 -31.48
C ILE A 70 -21.40 134.81 -32.70
N GLY A 71 -20.73 134.34 -33.75
CA GLY A 71 -21.35 133.89 -35.00
C GLY A 71 -21.62 135.05 -35.97
N PRO A 72 -21.59 134.78 -37.29
CA PRO A 72 -21.57 135.80 -38.33
C PRO A 72 -22.84 136.67 -38.38
N ILE A 73 -23.98 136.14 -37.95
CA ILE A 73 -25.29 136.83 -38.01
C ILE A 73 -25.42 137.84 -36.87
N LEU A 74 -25.00 137.49 -35.65
CA LEU A 74 -25.03 138.42 -34.52
C LEU A 74 -23.94 139.48 -34.61
N THR A 75 -22.77 139.14 -35.16
CA THR A 75 -21.69 140.13 -35.35
C THR A 75 -22.02 141.18 -36.39
N THR A 76 -22.75 140.83 -37.46
CA THR A 76 -23.23 141.82 -38.44
C THR A 76 -24.23 142.78 -37.79
N THR A 77 -25.23 142.28 -37.05
CA THR A 77 -26.14 143.16 -36.30
C THR A 77 -25.43 144.01 -35.25
N LEU A 78 -24.42 143.49 -34.55
CA LEU A 78 -23.69 144.25 -33.54
C LEU A 78 -22.87 145.38 -34.16
N PHE A 79 -22.26 145.15 -35.33
CA PHE A 79 -21.52 146.20 -36.04
C PHE A 79 -22.47 147.26 -36.62
N ASP A 80 -23.63 146.86 -37.16
CA ASP A 80 -24.62 147.78 -37.72
C ASP A 80 -25.25 148.72 -36.67
N PHE A 81 -25.35 148.30 -35.41
CA PHE A 81 -25.91 149.11 -34.31
C PHE A 81 -24.85 149.79 -33.42
N SER A 82 -23.56 149.69 -33.76
CA SER A 82 -22.47 150.26 -32.94
C SER A 82 -22.18 151.74 -33.24
N PRO A 83 -21.80 152.56 -32.23
CA PRO A 83 -21.44 153.97 -32.44
C PRO A 83 -20.23 154.13 -33.39
N PRO A 84 -20.19 155.21 -34.20
CA PRO A 84 -19.16 155.40 -35.23
C PRO A 84 -17.71 155.43 -34.69
N ASP A 85 -17.51 155.84 -33.44
CA ASP A 85 -16.20 155.84 -32.79
C ASP A 85 -15.66 154.43 -32.51
N ILE A 86 -16.56 153.47 -32.28
CA ILE A 86 -16.21 152.05 -32.07
C ILE A 86 -16.01 151.35 -33.42
N GLN A 87 -16.76 151.74 -34.46
CA GLN A 87 -16.55 151.26 -35.84
C GLN A 87 -15.17 151.69 -36.40
N LYS A 88 -14.67 152.87 -36.00
CA LYS A 88 -13.29 153.33 -36.31
C LYS A 88 -12.20 152.51 -35.62
N LEU A 89 -12.42 152.13 -34.36
CA LEU A 89 -11.46 151.34 -33.58
C LEU A 89 -11.42 149.86 -34.03
N LEU A 90 -12.53 149.35 -34.55
CA LEU A 90 -12.69 147.96 -35.02
C LEU A 90 -12.47 147.78 -36.53
N GLY A 91 -12.10 148.85 -37.25
CA GLY A 91 -11.68 148.78 -38.65
C GLY A 91 -12.80 148.53 -39.69
N VAL A 92 -14.04 148.95 -39.41
CA VAL A 92 -15.23 148.59 -40.20
C VAL A 92 -15.58 149.60 -41.33
N THR A 93 -14.90 150.75 -41.43
CA THR A 93 -15.06 151.71 -42.56
C THR A 93 -13.86 151.69 -43.52
N PRO A 94 -14.06 151.58 -44.85
CA PRO A 94 -12.97 151.52 -45.83
C PRO A 94 -12.27 152.89 -46.01
N LEU A 95 -10.92 152.87 -46.04
CA LEU A 95 -10.09 154.02 -46.40
C LEU A 95 -10.19 154.26 -47.92
N LEU A 96 -10.56 155.48 -48.32
CA LEU A 96 -10.74 155.93 -49.70
C LEU A 96 -9.46 155.76 -50.55
N GLU A 97 -9.63 155.22 -51.76
CA GLU A 97 -8.64 155.20 -52.85
C GLU A 97 -8.41 156.61 -53.42
N GLY A 98 -7.15 157.02 -53.54
CA GLY A 98 -6.72 158.17 -54.35
C GLY A 98 -6.08 157.70 -55.68
N PRO A 99 -6.24 158.43 -56.80
CA PRO A 99 -5.91 157.94 -58.15
C PRO A 99 -4.42 158.12 -58.54
N PRO A 100 -3.98 157.58 -59.70
CA PRO A 100 -2.58 157.27 -60.00
C PRO A 100 -1.82 158.42 -60.69
N GLU A 101 -0.55 158.62 -60.34
CA GLU A 101 0.35 159.54 -61.07
C GLU A 101 1.63 158.84 -61.54
N ASN A 102 1.58 158.35 -62.77
CA ASN A 102 2.73 158.35 -63.68
C ASN A 102 2.60 159.60 -64.56
N LEU A 103 3.39 160.64 -64.32
CA LEU A 103 3.58 161.73 -65.27
C LEU A 103 5.04 162.22 -65.26
N TRP A 104 5.84 161.55 -66.09
CA TRP A 104 6.82 162.10 -67.03
C TRP A 104 7.99 163.01 -66.57
N THR A 105 9.12 162.78 -67.25
CA THR A 105 10.53 163.14 -66.99
C THR A 105 11.02 164.48 -67.56
N SER A 106 12.11 165.03 -66.99
CA SER A 106 13.12 165.86 -67.70
C SER A 106 14.47 165.92 -66.95
N PRO A 107 15.61 166.25 -67.63
CA PRO A 107 16.86 165.49 -67.55
C PRO A 107 18.09 166.31 -67.09
N SER A 108 19.22 165.59 -67.04
CA SER A 108 20.60 166.07 -67.19
C SER A 108 21.44 166.39 -65.94
N ASP A 109 22.48 165.57 -65.83
CA ASP A 109 23.89 165.96 -65.64
C ASP A 109 24.53 166.04 -64.24
N LYS A 110 25.58 165.19 -64.14
CA LYS A 110 26.81 165.24 -63.32
C LYS A 110 26.88 164.36 -62.07
N ILE A 111 27.44 163.17 -62.34
CA ILE A 111 28.44 162.41 -61.56
C ILE A 111 28.99 163.16 -60.33
N ILE A 112 28.94 162.52 -59.14
CA ILE A 112 30.04 162.35 -58.16
C ILE A 112 29.58 161.35 -57.05
N LEU A 113 30.29 160.22 -56.97
CA LEU A 113 30.58 159.32 -55.83
C LEU A 113 29.54 159.17 -54.69
N ARG A 114 28.83 158.02 -54.62
CA ARG A 114 27.97 157.65 -53.47
C ARG A 114 28.62 156.63 -52.52
N PRO A 115 28.60 156.87 -51.19
CA PRO A 115 29.13 155.98 -50.16
C PRO A 115 28.14 154.86 -49.77
N VAL A 116 28.73 153.81 -49.19
CA VAL A 116 28.14 152.51 -48.83
C VAL A 116 26.96 152.64 -47.85
N THR A 117 25.83 152.01 -48.22
CA THR A 117 24.54 152.04 -47.51
C THR A 117 24.23 150.69 -46.82
N ASN A 118 25.15 150.19 -45.97
CA ASN A 118 24.85 149.07 -45.07
C ASN A 118 24.86 149.55 -43.61
N HIS A 119 23.69 149.97 -43.14
CA HIS A 119 23.45 150.63 -41.84
C HIS A 119 23.94 149.81 -40.62
N ASN A 120 24.07 148.48 -40.75
CA ASN A 120 24.53 147.58 -39.68
C ASN A 120 26.05 147.70 -39.41
N ILE A 121 26.84 148.07 -40.43
CA ILE A 121 28.30 148.17 -40.31
C ILE A 121 28.70 149.51 -39.65
N ILE A 122 27.93 150.58 -39.89
CA ILE A 122 28.17 151.91 -39.30
C ILE A 122 27.88 151.91 -37.78
N LYS A 123 26.85 151.17 -37.30
CA LYS A 123 26.59 151.01 -35.86
C LYS A 123 27.67 150.20 -35.12
N ALA A 124 28.31 149.25 -35.79
CA ALA A 124 29.36 148.41 -35.20
C ALA A 124 30.69 149.16 -34.97
N LEU A 125 30.91 150.29 -35.66
CA LEU A 125 32.12 151.13 -35.55
C LEU A 125 31.98 152.33 -34.59
N THR A 126 30.82 152.51 -33.97
CA THR A 126 30.59 153.46 -32.86
C THR A 126 30.87 152.80 -31.50
N HIS A 127 31.42 153.56 -30.53
CA HIS A 127 31.75 153.07 -29.17
C HIS A 127 30.59 152.33 -28.48
N ASP A 128 29.35 152.82 -28.67
CA ASP A 128 28.13 152.19 -28.11
C ASP A 128 27.80 150.83 -28.76
N GLY A 129 28.16 150.63 -30.03
CA GLY A 129 28.00 149.35 -30.71
C GLY A 129 29.00 148.30 -30.24
N ILE A 130 30.25 148.71 -29.98
CA ILE A 130 31.30 147.85 -29.42
C ILE A 130 30.92 147.42 -27.99
N LEU A 131 30.39 148.32 -27.17
CA LEU A 131 29.91 147.99 -25.82
C LEU A 131 28.77 146.96 -25.83
N LYS A 132 27.76 147.14 -26.71
CA LYS A 132 26.66 146.18 -26.85
C LYS A 132 27.13 144.81 -27.35
N LEU A 133 28.07 144.77 -28.29
CA LEU A 133 28.72 143.53 -28.73
C LEU A 133 29.50 142.87 -27.58
N GLY A 134 30.26 143.64 -26.81
CA GLY A 134 30.99 143.16 -25.64
C GLY A 134 30.06 142.59 -24.56
N GLU A 135 28.95 143.26 -24.27
CA GLU A 135 27.92 142.74 -23.37
C GLU A 135 27.26 141.47 -23.89
N GLN A 136 26.97 141.40 -25.19
CA GLN A 136 26.36 140.22 -25.79
C GLN A 136 27.30 139.02 -25.78
N VAL A 137 28.59 139.23 -26.10
CA VAL A 137 29.62 138.19 -26.01
C VAL A 137 29.83 137.77 -24.56
N LYS A 138 29.84 138.70 -23.60
CA LYS A 138 29.92 138.40 -22.17
C LYS A 138 28.73 137.56 -21.71
N ARG A 139 27.50 137.95 -22.06
CA ARG A 139 26.28 137.19 -21.75
C ARG A 139 26.29 135.79 -22.37
N ASN A 140 26.74 135.66 -23.61
CA ASN A 140 26.85 134.37 -24.28
C ASN A 140 27.92 133.49 -23.60
N TYR A 141 29.07 134.06 -23.23
CA TYR A 141 30.11 133.35 -22.50
C TYR A 141 29.64 132.92 -21.09
N GLU A 142 28.96 133.80 -20.35
CA GLU A 142 28.37 133.49 -19.06
C GLU A 142 27.29 132.39 -19.18
N ALA A 143 26.45 132.45 -20.23
CA ALA A 143 25.47 131.41 -20.51
C ALA A 143 26.14 130.06 -20.86
N ASP A 144 27.20 130.06 -21.67
CA ASP A 144 27.95 128.86 -22.03
C ASP A 144 28.70 128.26 -20.82
N VAL A 145 29.30 129.10 -19.98
CA VAL A 145 29.95 128.66 -18.74
C VAL A 145 28.91 128.10 -17.77
N ASN A 146 27.79 128.80 -17.55
CA ASN A 146 26.73 128.33 -16.68
C ASN A 146 26.11 127.02 -17.19
N LYS A 147 25.93 126.87 -18.51
CA LYS A 147 25.47 125.63 -19.12
C LYS A 147 26.45 124.49 -18.88
N LYS A 148 27.75 124.70 -19.11
CA LYS A 148 28.79 123.68 -18.83
C LYS A 148 28.85 123.30 -17.35
N VAL A 149 28.75 124.27 -16.45
CA VAL A 149 28.72 124.03 -15.00
C VAL A 149 27.47 123.22 -14.62
N ASN A 150 26.30 123.58 -15.17
CA ASN A 150 25.05 122.88 -14.88
C ASN A 150 25.03 121.46 -15.48
N ASP A 151 25.58 121.27 -16.68
CA ASP A 151 25.73 119.95 -17.31
C ASP A 151 26.71 119.06 -16.52
N ASN A 152 27.81 119.63 -16.03
CA ASN A 152 28.77 118.92 -15.16
C ASN A 152 28.12 118.54 -13.83
N LEU A 153 27.45 119.48 -13.17
CA LEU A 153 26.77 119.26 -11.89
C LEU A 153 25.62 118.24 -12.04
N SER A 154 24.89 118.28 -13.15
CA SER A 154 23.86 117.27 -13.46
C SER A 154 24.47 115.89 -13.67
N ARG A 155 25.64 115.79 -14.33
CA ARG A 155 26.37 114.51 -14.47
C ARG A 155 26.84 113.98 -13.12
N GLU A 156 27.48 114.81 -12.30
CA GLU A 156 27.94 114.41 -10.96
C GLU A 156 26.76 113.96 -10.08
N ILE A 157 25.64 114.69 -10.08
CA ILE A 157 24.42 114.29 -9.36
C ILE A 157 23.91 112.93 -9.85
N ASN A 158 23.89 112.70 -11.16
CA ASN A 158 23.42 111.44 -11.73
C ASN A 158 24.37 110.27 -11.42
N GLU A 159 25.69 110.50 -11.43
CA GLU A 159 26.69 109.50 -11.05
C GLU A 159 26.57 109.13 -9.57
N ILE A 160 26.47 110.14 -8.69
CA ILE A 160 26.24 109.94 -7.25
C ILE A 160 24.93 109.17 -7.03
N ARG A 161 23.84 109.57 -7.69
CA ARG A 161 22.55 108.86 -7.61
C ARG A 161 22.67 107.40 -8.07
N SER A 162 23.36 107.16 -9.19
CA SER A 162 23.57 105.80 -9.70
C SER A 162 24.39 104.95 -8.73
N MET A 163 25.42 105.52 -8.09
CA MET A 163 26.21 104.81 -7.07
C MET A 163 25.35 104.47 -5.85
N PHE A 164 24.56 105.42 -5.33
CA PHE A 164 23.65 105.16 -4.22
C PHE A 164 22.58 104.11 -4.56
N GLU A 165 22.02 104.13 -5.77
CA GLU A 165 21.07 103.11 -6.21
C GLU A 165 21.72 101.73 -6.34
N ALA A 166 22.96 101.67 -6.83
CA ALA A 166 23.74 100.42 -6.90
C ALA A 166 24.06 99.87 -5.51
N GLU A 167 24.49 100.72 -4.58
CA GLU A 167 24.77 100.35 -3.19
C GLU A 167 23.50 99.86 -2.48
N LYS A 168 22.37 100.56 -2.66
CA LYS A 168 21.07 100.11 -2.15
C LYS A 168 20.69 98.73 -2.68
N ARG A 169 20.84 98.47 -3.99
CA ARG A 169 20.58 97.14 -4.59
C ARG A 169 21.53 96.10 -4.03
N HIS A 170 22.80 96.44 -3.85
CA HIS A 170 23.80 95.54 -3.29
C HIS A 170 23.44 95.15 -1.85
N ALA A 171 23.11 96.11 -0.99
CA ALA A 171 22.70 95.87 0.39
C ALA A 171 21.41 95.02 0.48
N ILE A 172 20.42 95.30 -0.38
CA ILE A 172 19.20 94.49 -0.47
C ILE A 172 19.54 93.05 -0.89
N ASN A 173 20.35 92.87 -1.93
CA ASN A 173 20.74 91.55 -2.41
C ASN A 173 21.55 90.77 -1.36
N LEU A 174 22.43 91.44 -0.62
CA LEU A 174 23.19 90.84 0.48
C LEU A 174 22.22 90.30 1.55
N SER A 175 21.27 91.12 1.99
CA SER A 175 20.27 90.71 2.99
C SER A 175 19.35 89.58 2.48
N ILE A 176 18.96 89.60 1.21
CA ILE A 176 18.20 88.51 0.57
C ILE A 176 19.03 87.22 0.56
N ASN A 177 20.30 87.29 0.21
CA ASN A 177 21.18 86.11 0.18
C ASN A 177 21.45 85.57 1.58
N GLU A 178 21.66 86.43 2.58
CA GLU A 178 21.82 86.02 3.99
C GLU A 178 20.57 85.29 4.49
N THR A 179 19.38 85.88 4.29
CA THR A 179 18.12 85.25 4.69
C THR A 179 17.89 83.93 3.95
N ARG A 180 18.18 83.88 2.64
CA ARG A 180 18.12 82.66 1.84
C ARG A 180 19.04 81.57 2.38
N ASN A 181 20.30 81.88 2.67
CA ASN A 181 21.27 80.91 3.20
C ASN A 181 20.83 80.33 4.55
N VAL A 182 20.24 81.16 5.42
CA VAL A 182 19.68 80.71 6.71
C VAL A 182 18.52 79.74 6.49
N TYR A 183 17.60 80.04 5.57
CA TYR A 183 16.49 79.15 5.27
C TYR A 183 16.92 77.88 4.54
N GLU A 184 17.83 77.95 3.58
CA GLU A 184 18.40 76.77 2.90
C GLU A 184 19.09 75.84 3.92
N SER A 185 19.92 76.39 4.82
CA SER A 185 20.55 75.61 5.89
C SER A 185 19.52 74.93 6.81
N LYS A 186 18.42 75.63 7.11
CA LYS A 186 17.32 75.07 7.92
C LYS A 186 16.54 73.98 7.18
N ILE A 187 16.29 74.17 5.89
CA ILE A 187 15.64 73.17 5.02
C ILE A 187 16.51 71.91 4.94
N ASP A 188 17.82 72.07 4.73
CA ASP A 188 18.76 70.94 4.67
C ASP A 188 18.81 70.17 6.00
N LEU A 189 18.81 70.89 7.13
CA LEU A 189 18.79 70.26 8.46
C LEU A 189 17.49 69.50 8.69
N LEU A 190 16.34 70.09 8.36
CA LEU A 190 15.04 69.42 8.46
C LEU A 190 14.96 68.21 7.53
N THR A 191 15.47 68.32 6.31
CA THR A 191 15.50 67.22 5.34
C THR A 191 16.30 66.05 5.88
N LYS A 192 17.50 66.29 6.42
CA LYS A 192 18.34 65.25 7.06
C LYS A 192 17.66 64.63 8.29
N GLU A 193 17.00 65.43 9.13
CA GLU A 193 16.28 64.93 10.29
C GLU A 193 15.11 64.02 9.86
N HIS A 194 14.34 64.44 8.86
CA HIS A 194 13.23 63.67 8.31
C HIS A 194 13.70 62.39 7.62
N GLU A 195 14.80 62.44 6.86
CA GLU A 195 15.41 61.26 6.26
C GLU A 195 15.86 60.25 7.32
N SER A 196 16.51 60.71 8.39
CA SER A 196 16.93 59.86 9.51
C SER A 196 15.73 59.20 10.22
N LYS A 197 14.67 59.98 10.50
CA LYS A 197 13.42 59.44 11.09
C LYS A 197 12.75 58.44 10.15
N LEU A 198 12.71 58.71 8.85
CA LEU A 198 12.13 57.81 7.85
C LEU A 198 12.93 56.51 7.76
N GLN A 199 14.27 56.58 7.73
CA GLN A 199 15.13 55.40 7.72
C GLN A 199 14.94 54.55 8.98
N SER A 200 14.85 55.18 10.16
CA SER A 200 14.58 54.48 11.41
C SER A 200 13.21 53.80 11.42
N ALA A 201 12.16 54.50 10.98
CA ALA A 201 10.81 53.93 10.88
C ALA A 201 10.72 52.79 9.86
N LEU A 202 11.39 52.94 8.70
CA LEU A 202 11.48 51.88 7.69
C LEU A 202 12.21 50.65 8.24
N ALA A 203 13.33 50.83 8.94
CA ALA A 203 14.06 49.74 9.58
C ALA A 203 13.18 48.99 10.60
N GLU A 204 12.43 49.71 11.42
CA GLU A 204 11.52 49.11 12.41
C GLU A 204 10.39 48.31 11.74
N VAL A 205 9.79 48.83 10.67
CA VAL A 205 8.74 48.13 9.91
C VAL A 205 9.31 46.88 9.22
N VAL A 206 10.50 46.98 8.62
CA VAL A 206 11.20 45.85 7.99
C VAL A 206 11.51 44.78 9.05
N GLU A 207 12.00 45.16 10.22
CA GLU A 207 12.29 44.21 11.30
C GLU A 207 11.03 43.51 11.80
N LYS A 208 9.94 44.26 12.01
CA LYS A 208 8.63 43.68 12.40
C LYS A 208 8.09 42.72 11.34
N SER A 209 8.20 43.09 10.06
CA SER A 209 7.79 42.25 8.93
C SER A 209 8.63 40.96 8.88
N ASN A 210 9.95 41.07 8.99
CA ASN A 210 10.86 39.94 9.02
C ASN A 210 10.58 39.00 10.19
N LYS A 211 10.31 39.53 11.40
CA LYS A 211 9.92 38.71 12.56
C LYS A 211 8.61 37.95 12.31
N LYS A 212 7.61 38.58 11.67
CA LYS A 212 6.35 37.91 11.31
C LYS A 212 6.56 36.84 10.26
N LEU A 213 7.33 37.14 9.21
CA LEU A 213 7.66 36.19 8.15
C LEU A 213 8.43 35.00 8.70
N GLN A 214 9.45 35.22 9.54
CA GLN A 214 10.20 34.15 10.20
C GLN A 214 9.30 33.26 11.05
N LYS A 215 8.39 33.85 11.85
CA LYS A 215 7.42 33.07 12.64
C LYS A 215 6.50 32.23 11.74
N ALA A 216 5.98 32.80 10.66
CA ALA A 216 5.14 32.08 9.69
C ALA A 216 5.89 30.94 9.00
N VAL A 217 7.13 31.19 8.55
CA VAL A 217 7.99 30.18 7.93
C VAL A 217 8.31 29.05 8.89
N VAL A 218 8.65 29.36 10.16
CA VAL A 218 8.91 28.33 11.18
C VAL A 218 7.65 27.52 11.47
N ALA A 219 6.49 28.16 11.62
CA ALA A 219 5.22 27.47 11.85
C ALA A 219 4.86 26.52 10.70
N GLU A 220 5.01 26.99 9.45
CA GLU A 220 4.76 26.17 8.26
C GLU A 220 5.75 24.99 8.17
N ARG A 221 7.04 25.22 8.43
CA ARG A 221 8.04 24.15 8.50
C ARG A 221 7.70 23.09 9.55
N VAL A 222 7.24 23.50 10.72
CA VAL A 222 6.82 22.56 11.77
C VAL A 222 5.57 21.79 11.34
N SER A 223 4.59 22.46 10.72
CA SER A 223 3.37 21.83 10.20
C SER A 223 3.69 20.78 9.13
N VAL A 224 4.49 21.15 8.13
CA VAL A 224 4.90 20.25 7.03
C VAL A 224 5.72 19.07 7.55
N THR A 225 6.69 19.31 8.43
CA THR A 225 7.49 18.21 9.00
C THR A 225 6.62 17.25 9.82
N HIS A 226 5.67 17.77 10.61
CA HIS A 226 4.73 16.94 11.35
C HIS A 226 3.86 16.07 10.41
N GLN A 227 3.31 16.65 9.34
CA GLN A 227 2.52 15.91 8.36
C GLN A 227 3.34 14.84 7.62
N MET A 228 4.58 15.16 7.23
CA MET A 228 5.48 14.19 6.60
C MET A 228 5.83 13.04 7.54
N LEU A 229 6.16 13.35 8.81
CA LEU A 229 6.44 12.33 9.83
C LEU A 229 5.23 11.44 10.11
N LYS A 230 4.02 12.00 10.10
CA LYS A 230 2.77 11.23 10.23
C LYS A 230 2.61 10.25 9.08
N LYS A 231 2.70 10.72 7.83
CA LYS A 231 2.63 9.85 6.64
C LYS A 231 3.70 8.75 6.65
N LEU A 232 4.93 9.11 7.01
CA LEU A 232 6.03 8.16 7.11
C LEU A 232 5.75 7.09 8.18
N ARG A 233 5.19 7.49 9.33
CA ARG A 233 4.78 6.54 10.38
C ARG A 233 3.66 5.62 9.92
N ASP A 234 2.67 6.15 9.20
CA ASP A 234 1.55 5.37 8.68
C ASP A 234 2.03 4.34 7.63
N GLU A 235 2.94 4.72 6.73
CA GLU A 235 3.57 3.82 5.75
C GLU A 235 4.46 2.77 6.41
N ILE A 236 5.25 3.14 7.43
CA ILE A 236 6.01 2.16 8.22
C ILE A 236 5.05 1.18 8.89
N GLY A 237 3.95 1.67 9.47
CA GLY A 237 2.93 0.83 10.09
C GLY A 237 2.34 -0.18 9.10
N TYR A 238 1.96 0.26 7.91
CA TYR A 238 1.46 -0.60 6.84
C TYR A 238 2.50 -1.65 6.42
N MET A 239 3.75 -1.24 6.19
CA MET A 239 4.84 -2.15 5.80
C MET A 239 5.15 -3.19 6.87
N VAL A 240 5.13 -2.79 8.15
CA VAL A 240 5.32 -3.72 9.27
C VAL A 240 4.22 -4.76 9.31
N ILE A 241 2.94 -4.36 9.23
CA ILE A 241 1.81 -5.29 9.21
C ILE A 241 1.93 -6.25 8.03
N LYS A 242 2.20 -5.73 6.83
CA LYS A 242 2.38 -6.55 5.62
C LYS A 242 3.50 -7.58 5.79
N LEU A 243 4.66 -7.16 6.30
CA LEU A 243 5.80 -8.07 6.53
C LEU A 243 5.46 -9.15 7.57
N TYR A 244 4.74 -8.79 8.63
CA TYR A 244 4.29 -9.77 9.63
C TYR A 244 3.30 -10.77 9.02
N ASP A 245 2.33 -10.32 8.23
CA ASP A 245 1.37 -11.20 7.57
C ASP A 245 2.06 -12.16 6.58
N GLU A 246 3.02 -11.65 5.80
CA GLU A 246 3.82 -12.47 4.89
C GLU A 246 4.66 -13.51 5.63
N PHE A 247 5.28 -13.11 6.73
CA PHE A 247 6.06 -14.00 7.60
C PHE A 247 5.18 -15.06 8.27
N GLU A 248 4.00 -14.68 8.78
CA GLU A 248 3.08 -15.61 9.42
C GLU A 248 2.56 -16.63 8.41
N ARG A 249 2.17 -16.18 7.21
CA ARG A 249 1.76 -17.06 6.11
C ARG A 249 2.86 -18.03 5.72
N LYS A 250 4.10 -17.56 5.58
CA LYS A 250 5.25 -18.43 5.31
C LYS A 250 5.46 -19.44 6.44
N SER A 251 5.42 -19.00 7.70
CA SER A 251 5.58 -19.86 8.87
C SER A 251 4.48 -20.92 8.98
N ARG A 252 3.23 -20.59 8.58
CA ARG A 252 2.12 -21.55 8.52
C ARG A 252 2.38 -22.63 7.48
N VAL A 253 2.78 -22.24 6.26
CA VAL A 253 3.13 -23.18 5.18
C VAL A 253 4.30 -24.07 5.58
N ASP A 254 5.36 -23.51 6.18
CA ASP A 254 6.51 -24.29 6.65
C ASP A 254 6.10 -25.31 7.73
N ARG A 255 5.23 -24.91 8.66
CA ARG A 255 4.69 -25.83 9.69
C ARG A 255 3.85 -26.94 9.07
N GLU A 256 2.98 -26.62 8.12
CA GLU A 256 2.15 -27.60 7.42
C GLU A 256 3.01 -28.59 6.63
N ASN A 257 4.06 -28.13 5.96
CA ASN A 257 5.03 -28.96 5.26
C ASN A 257 5.77 -29.89 6.24
N MET A 258 6.25 -29.39 7.38
CA MET A 258 6.89 -30.21 8.40
C MET A 258 5.94 -31.29 8.96
N ILE A 259 4.67 -30.95 9.20
CA ILE A 259 3.65 -31.92 9.62
C ILE A 259 3.42 -32.97 8.54
N ALA A 260 3.34 -32.57 7.27
CA ALA A 260 3.18 -33.49 6.15
C ALA A 260 4.36 -34.45 6.02
N ASP A 261 5.60 -33.95 6.11
CA ASP A 261 6.83 -34.73 6.06
C ASP A 261 6.95 -35.69 7.25
N PHE A 262 6.61 -35.22 8.46
CA PHE A 262 6.55 -36.05 9.65
C PHE A 262 5.53 -37.19 9.48
N ASN A 263 4.32 -36.86 9.03
CA ASN A 263 3.27 -37.85 8.80
C ASN A 263 3.67 -38.88 7.73
N LYS A 264 4.34 -38.44 6.66
CA LYS A 264 4.88 -39.32 5.63
C LYS A 264 5.93 -40.28 6.21
N THR A 265 6.83 -39.76 7.03
CA THR A 265 7.86 -40.56 7.71
C THR A 265 7.23 -41.60 8.65
N ILE A 266 6.29 -41.19 9.50
CA ILE A 266 5.57 -42.10 10.40
C ILE A 266 4.80 -43.19 9.64
N ARG A 267 4.13 -42.84 8.52
CA ARG A 267 3.46 -43.84 7.67
C ARG A 267 4.44 -44.85 7.09
N ASN A 268 5.59 -44.39 6.60
CA ASN A 268 6.62 -45.28 6.07
C ASN A 268 7.17 -46.24 7.14
N GLU A 269 7.45 -45.75 8.34
CA GLU A 269 7.92 -46.59 9.45
C GLU A 269 6.86 -47.59 9.92
N ARG A 270 5.57 -47.18 9.96
CA ARG A 270 4.47 -48.11 10.24
C ARG A 270 4.36 -49.21 9.19
N ASN A 271 4.53 -48.88 7.92
CA ASN A 271 4.50 -49.86 6.84
C ASN A 271 5.67 -50.85 6.96
N LYS A 272 6.90 -50.36 7.20
CA LYS A 272 8.06 -51.22 7.46
C LYS A 272 7.83 -52.16 8.65
N ASN A 273 7.29 -51.64 9.76
CA ASN A 273 6.99 -52.45 10.93
C ASN A 273 5.90 -53.49 10.64
N ASN A 274 4.88 -53.15 9.87
CA ASN A 274 3.87 -54.11 9.43
C ASN A 274 4.47 -55.20 8.55
N ASP A 275 5.38 -54.86 7.63
CA ASP A 275 6.06 -55.83 6.78
C ASP A 275 6.90 -56.80 7.61
N ILE A 276 7.63 -56.28 8.61
CA ILE A 276 8.40 -57.10 9.57
C ILE A 276 7.46 -57.99 10.41
N LEU A 277 6.36 -57.44 10.93
CA LEU A 277 5.39 -58.19 11.72
C LEU A 277 4.74 -59.32 10.91
N ASN A 278 4.35 -59.02 9.67
CA ASN A 278 3.80 -60.01 8.74
C ASN A 278 4.81 -61.11 8.39
N ALA A 279 6.10 -60.75 8.21
CA ALA A 279 7.16 -61.73 7.98
C ALA A 279 7.34 -62.65 9.20
N PHE A 280 7.38 -62.07 10.40
CA PHE A 280 7.49 -62.82 11.65
C PHE A 280 6.27 -63.73 11.88
N GLU A 281 5.06 -63.26 11.58
CA GLU A 281 3.85 -64.06 11.69
C GLU A 281 3.85 -65.25 10.72
N LYS A 282 4.30 -65.05 9.47
CA LYS A 282 4.49 -66.13 8.51
C LYS A 282 5.52 -67.16 8.99
N GLU A 283 6.66 -66.71 9.49
CA GLU A 283 7.72 -67.57 10.03
C GLU A 283 7.22 -68.37 11.22
N LYS A 284 6.58 -67.72 12.19
CA LYS A 284 5.94 -68.38 13.33
C LYS A 284 4.93 -69.44 12.89
N ASN A 285 4.07 -69.13 11.93
CA ASN A 285 3.05 -70.07 11.44
C ASN A 285 3.69 -71.27 10.74
N LEU A 286 4.76 -71.05 9.98
CA LEU A 286 5.54 -72.12 9.35
C LEU A 286 6.19 -73.02 10.41
N GLU A 287 6.86 -72.45 11.40
CA GLU A 287 7.48 -73.19 12.51
C GLU A 287 6.45 -74.00 13.32
N MET A 288 5.30 -73.40 13.65
CA MET A 288 4.21 -74.13 14.32
C MET A 288 3.69 -75.30 13.48
N ASN A 289 3.59 -75.15 12.15
CA ASN A 289 3.18 -76.23 11.26
C ASN A 289 4.22 -77.35 11.21
N ILE A 290 5.52 -77.01 11.16
CA ILE A 290 6.60 -78.00 11.24
C ILE A 290 6.52 -78.77 12.56
N GLN A 291 6.42 -78.08 13.69
CA GLN A 291 6.31 -78.71 15.01
C GLN A 291 5.08 -79.61 15.12
N ARG A 292 3.94 -79.19 14.56
CA ARG A 292 2.74 -80.03 14.49
C ARG A 292 3.02 -81.33 13.73
N LEU A 293 3.58 -81.24 12.52
CA LEU A 293 3.92 -82.40 11.70
C LEU A 293 4.94 -83.31 12.38
N GLU A 294 5.92 -82.76 13.10
CA GLU A 294 6.88 -83.55 13.87
C GLU A 294 6.19 -84.35 15.00
N ILE A 295 5.24 -83.74 15.70
CA ILE A 295 4.48 -84.42 16.76
C ILE A 295 3.60 -85.51 16.16
N GLU A 296 2.90 -85.23 15.05
CA GLU A 296 2.09 -86.22 14.33
C GLU A 296 2.94 -87.39 13.84
N ASN A 297 4.11 -87.13 13.24
CA ASN A 297 5.04 -88.17 12.82
C ASN A 297 5.59 -88.98 13.99
N LYS A 298 5.91 -88.36 15.13
CA LYS A 298 6.32 -89.08 16.36
C LYS A 298 5.20 -90.00 16.84
N TYR A 299 3.96 -89.53 16.83
CA TYR A 299 2.79 -90.33 17.22
C TYR A 299 2.58 -91.52 16.28
N ILE A 300 2.61 -91.29 14.96
CA ILE A 300 2.50 -92.35 13.94
C ILE A 300 3.63 -93.38 14.12
N ASN A 301 4.86 -92.93 14.34
CA ASN A 301 5.99 -93.83 14.58
C ASN A 301 5.81 -94.69 15.84
N LEU A 302 5.30 -94.11 16.93
CA LEU A 302 4.96 -94.86 18.15
C LEU A 302 3.89 -95.92 17.86
N LEU A 303 2.87 -95.58 17.08
CA LEU A 303 1.79 -96.50 16.70
C LEU A 303 2.32 -97.64 15.82
N ILE A 304 3.16 -97.34 14.82
CA ILE A 304 3.84 -98.35 13.97
C ILE A 304 4.70 -99.28 14.84
N ASN A 305 5.48 -98.73 15.78
CA ASN A 305 6.33 -99.52 16.66
C ASN A 305 5.50 -100.41 17.60
N SER A 306 4.39 -99.90 18.13
CA SER A 306 3.45 -100.68 18.95
C SER A 306 2.84 -101.84 18.16
N VAL A 307 2.35 -101.58 16.94
CA VAL A 307 1.82 -102.61 16.04
C VAL A 307 2.89 -103.65 15.68
N ARG A 308 4.12 -103.21 15.40
CA ARG A 308 5.25 -104.11 15.11
C ARG A 308 5.59 -105.00 16.31
N ALA A 309 5.62 -104.43 17.51
CA ALA A 309 5.86 -105.19 18.74
C ALA A 309 4.77 -106.23 18.99
N GLU A 310 3.49 -105.85 18.83
CA GLU A 310 2.37 -106.78 18.97
C GLU A 310 2.39 -107.89 17.92
N ARG A 311 2.74 -107.54 16.67
CA ARG A 311 2.90 -108.52 15.58
C ARG A 311 4.01 -109.53 15.90
N SER A 312 5.18 -109.07 16.33
CA SER A 312 6.28 -109.95 16.76
C SER A 312 5.88 -110.85 17.94
N HIS A 313 5.16 -110.29 18.92
CA HIS A 313 4.64 -111.07 20.05
C HIS A 313 3.60 -112.11 19.61
N SER A 314 2.73 -111.77 18.66
CA SER A 314 1.79 -112.69 18.03
C SER A 314 2.51 -113.81 17.27
N GLU A 315 3.51 -113.48 16.45
CA GLU A 315 4.33 -114.44 15.72
C GLU A 315 5.04 -115.40 16.66
N THR A 316 5.60 -114.90 17.77
CA THR A 316 6.21 -115.73 18.82
C THR A 316 5.20 -116.67 19.46
N ARG A 317 4.00 -116.16 19.84
CA ARG A 317 2.91 -116.99 20.38
C ARG A 317 2.42 -118.03 19.37
N MET A 318 2.37 -117.70 18.09
CA MET A 318 2.01 -118.62 17.00
C MET A 318 3.06 -119.72 16.84
N SER A 319 4.34 -119.36 16.78
CA SER A 319 5.45 -120.31 16.69
C SER A 319 5.48 -121.27 17.89
N PHE A 320 5.31 -120.76 19.12
CA PHE A 320 5.23 -121.59 20.32
C PHE A 320 4.04 -122.57 20.28
N ARG A 321 2.86 -122.10 19.85
CA ARG A 321 1.69 -122.97 19.65
C ARG A 321 1.97 -124.04 18.60
N GLN A 322 2.58 -123.66 17.48
CA GLN A 322 2.93 -124.59 16.40
C GLN A 322 3.92 -125.66 16.87
N GLN A 323 4.94 -125.27 17.62
CA GLN A 323 5.90 -126.21 18.22
C GLN A 323 5.21 -127.18 19.19
N ASN A 324 4.37 -126.67 20.10
CA ASN A 324 3.59 -127.53 21.00
C ASN A 324 2.69 -128.51 20.24
N PHE A 325 2.06 -128.08 19.15
CA PHE A 325 1.27 -128.98 18.30
C PHE A 325 2.15 -130.03 17.62
N GLN A 326 3.32 -129.64 17.10
CA GLN A 326 4.28 -130.60 16.53
C GLN A 326 4.77 -131.61 17.55
N GLU A 327 5.10 -131.19 18.77
CA GLU A 327 5.51 -132.08 19.87
C GLU A 327 4.39 -133.06 20.25
N LYS A 328 3.15 -132.57 20.36
CA LYS A 328 1.97 -133.43 20.59
C LYS A 328 1.75 -134.42 19.44
N MET A 329 1.86 -133.99 18.19
CA MET A 329 1.76 -134.85 17.02
C MET A 329 2.85 -135.92 17.01
N GLN A 330 4.09 -135.56 17.34
CA GLN A 330 5.19 -136.52 17.46
C GLN A 330 4.96 -137.51 18.62
N ALA A 331 4.46 -137.06 19.77
CA ALA A 331 4.13 -137.93 20.90
C ALA A 331 3.01 -138.92 20.52
N LEU A 332 1.96 -138.46 19.86
CA LEU A 332 0.89 -139.30 19.32
C LEU A 332 1.42 -140.29 18.29
N TYR A 333 2.29 -139.85 17.37
CA TYR A 333 2.92 -140.72 16.39
C TYR A 333 3.79 -141.81 17.07
N LYS A 334 4.58 -141.46 18.10
CA LYS A 334 5.34 -142.43 18.90
C LYS A 334 4.42 -143.42 19.62
N LEU A 335 3.30 -142.95 20.16
CA LEU A 335 2.30 -143.80 20.82
C LEU A 335 1.64 -144.75 19.81
N LEU A 336 1.34 -144.27 18.61
CA LEU A 336 0.80 -145.06 17.51
C LEU A 336 1.79 -146.16 17.08
N VAL A 337 3.08 -145.82 16.92
CA VAL A 337 4.13 -146.82 16.63
C VAL A 337 4.25 -147.86 17.76
N LYS A 338 4.22 -147.44 19.03
CA LYS A 338 4.25 -148.35 20.18
C LYS A 338 3.04 -149.28 20.20
N THR A 339 1.84 -148.77 19.97
CA THR A 339 0.61 -149.57 19.93
C THR A 339 0.61 -150.53 18.76
N LEU A 340 1.04 -150.12 17.56
CA LEU A 340 1.26 -151.02 16.43
C LEU A 340 2.29 -152.12 16.75
N TYR A 341 3.36 -151.80 17.47
CA TYR A 341 4.33 -152.81 17.94
C TYR A 341 3.72 -153.78 18.96
N ILE A 342 2.95 -153.29 19.92
CA ILE A 342 2.23 -154.13 20.89
C ILE A 342 1.23 -155.04 20.18
N ILE A 343 0.46 -154.53 19.22
CA ILE A 343 -0.45 -155.33 18.38
C ILE A 343 0.35 -156.39 17.62
N LYS A 344 1.51 -156.05 17.05
CA LYS A 344 2.40 -157.01 16.38
C LYS A 344 2.91 -158.10 17.33
N VAL A 345 3.27 -157.75 18.58
CA VAL A 345 3.72 -158.70 19.62
C VAL A 345 2.56 -159.58 20.12
N LEU A 346 1.37 -159.00 20.32
CA LEU A 346 0.16 -159.75 20.70
C LEU A 346 -0.25 -160.71 19.59
N ASN A 347 -0.23 -160.27 18.33
CA ASN A 347 -0.46 -161.16 17.19
C ASN A 347 0.59 -162.28 17.11
N LYS A 348 1.86 -161.99 17.44
CA LYS A 348 2.93 -163.00 17.53
C LYS A 348 2.73 -163.98 18.71
N LYS A 349 2.18 -163.51 19.84
CA LYS A 349 1.82 -164.36 21.00
C LYS A 349 0.56 -165.20 20.76
N LEU A 350 -0.43 -164.69 20.03
CA LEU A 350 -1.57 -165.50 19.56
C LEU A 350 -1.16 -166.55 18.52
N SER A 351 -0.08 -166.31 17.79
CA SER A 351 0.43 -167.22 16.75
C SER A 351 1.35 -168.32 17.29
N GLN A 352 1.55 -168.44 18.61
CA GLN A 352 2.29 -169.56 19.23
C GLN A 352 1.36 -170.45 20.06
N PRO A 353 1.24 -171.76 19.74
CA PRO A 353 0.44 -172.69 20.51
C PRO A 353 1.22 -173.17 21.73
N THR A 354 1.06 -172.51 22.88
CA THR A 354 1.50 -173.07 24.17
C THR A 354 0.43 -173.99 24.74
N ALA A 355 0.85 -175.24 24.92
CA ALA A 355 0.23 -176.35 25.63
C ALA A 355 -0.77 -175.95 26.73
N ARG A 356 -2.03 -176.34 26.55
CA ARG A 356 -3.04 -176.34 27.63
C ARG A 356 -2.89 -177.63 28.43
N ILE A 357 -2.48 -177.44 29.67
CA ILE A 357 -2.57 -178.40 30.77
C ILE A 357 -4.05 -178.57 31.12
N HIS A 358 -4.42 -179.83 31.36
CA HIS A 358 -5.74 -180.34 31.71
C HIS A 358 -6.39 -179.57 32.88
N GLU A 359 -7.51 -178.91 32.59
CA GLU A 359 -8.49 -178.47 33.60
C GLU A 359 -9.66 -179.46 33.59
N PRO A 360 -10.05 -180.04 34.75
CA PRO A 360 -11.08 -181.08 34.81
C PRO A 360 -12.45 -180.49 34.46
N THR A 361 -13.09 -181.11 33.49
CA THR A 361 -14.31 -180.63 32.86
C THR A 361 -15.49 -180.78 33.82
N TRP A 362 -16.38 -179.79 33.82
CA TRP A 362 -17.63 -179.73 34.61
C TRP A 362 -18.47 -181.02 34.59
N ARG A 363 -18.29 -181.86 33.57
CA ARG A 363 -18.91 -183.17 33.39
C ARG A 363 -18.61 -184.14 34.54
N ASP A 364 -17.39 -184.13 35.08
CA ASP A 364 -16.99 -185.07 36.13
C ASP A 364 -17.56 -184.69 37.52
N LYS A 365 -17.71 -183.38 37.79
CA LYS A 365 -18.41 -182.88 38.99
C LYS A 365 -19.92 -183.14 38.92
N LEU A 366 -20.51 -183.04 37.73
CA LEU A 366 -21.93 -183.33 37.51
C LEU A 366 -22.23 -184.83 37.74
N GLN A 367 -21.33 -185.70 37.30
CA GLN A 367 -21.46 -187.15 37.44
C GLN A 367 -21.45 -187.59 38.93
N GLU A 368 -20.66 -186.92 39.77
CA GLU A 368 -20.60 -187.21 41.21
C GLU A 368 -21.87 -186.76 41.95
N ILE A 369 -22.44 -185.61 41.56
CA ILE A 369 -23.72 -185.10 42.09
C ILE A 369 -24.87 -186.03 41.67
N ILE A 370 -24.91 -186.47 40.41
CA ILE A 370 -25.91 -187.44 39.92
C ILE A 370 -25.79 -188.78 40.65
N ASN A 371 -24.58 -189.25 40.98
CA ASN A 371 -24.40 -190.49 41.74
C ASN A 371 -24.84 -190.36 43.21
N LYS A 372 -24.71 -189.18 43.85
CA LYS A 372 -25.27 -188.95 45.19
C LYS A 372 -26.79 -188.81 45.17
N PHE A 373 -27.36 -188.18 44.15
CA PHE A 373 -28.81 -188.14 43.94
C PHE A 373 -29.39 -189.54 43.67
N LYS A 374 -28.72 -190.40 42.89
CA LYS A 374 -29.13 -191.80 42.70
C LYS A 374 -29.14 -192.62 43.99
N LYS A 375 -28.22 -192.38 44.93
CA LYS A 375 -28.22 -193.01 46.26
C LYS A 375 -29.38 -192.55 47.15
N ILE A 376 -29.76 -191.27 47.06
CA ILE A 376 -30.90 -190.70 47.79
C ILE A 376 -32.22 -191.18 47.19
N ILE A 377 -32.31 -191.24 45.86
CA ILE A 377 -33.48 -191.79 45.14
C ILE A 377 -33.69 -193.27 45.51
N ASN A 378 -32.65 -194.10 45.50
CA ASN A 378 -32.77 -195.51 45.92
C ASN A 378 -33.13 -195.68 47.41
N PHE A 379 -32.71 -194.76 48.29
CA PHE A 379 -33.10 -194.77 49.70
C PHE A 379 -34.58 -194.39 49.90
N VAL A 380 -35.08 -193.40 49.15
CA VAL A 380 -36.49 -192.99 49.18
C VAL A 380 -37.41 -194.04 48.55
N PHE A 381 -36.94 -194.80 47.55
CA PHE A 381 -37.69 -195.90 46.93
C PHE A 381 -37.83 -197.16 47.81
N HIS A 382 -37.01 -197.35 48.85
CA HIS A 382 -37.11 -198.51 49.75
C HIS A 382 -37.80 -198.21 51.09
N ALA A 383 -37.95 -196.94 51.47
CA ALA A 383 -38.49 -196.59 52.79
C ALA A 383 -40.03 -196.52 52.83
N ILE A 384 -40.72 -195.94 51.83
CA ILE A 384 -42.20 -195.78 51.83
C ILE A 384 -42.73 -195.64 50.39
N PRO A 385 -43.54 -196.58 49.86
CA PRO A 385 -44.06 -196.51 48.49
C PRO A 385 -45.34 -195.65 48.48
N GLY A 386 -45.35 -194.58 47.67
CA GLY A 386 -46.61 -193.88 47.38
C GLY A 386 -46.55 -192.38 47.08
N HIS A 387 -45.39 -191.71 47.07
CA HIS A 387 -45.33 -190.25 46.81
C HIS A 387 -44.28 -189.87 45.75
N ALA A 388 -44.13 -190.69 44.71
CA ALA A 388 -43.17 -190.50 43.61
C ALA A 388 -43.63 -189.52 42.51
N GLU A 389 -44.60 -188.63 42.78
CA GLU A 389 -45.09 -187.64 41.81
C GLU A 389 -44.38 -186.27 41.89
N PHE A 390 -43.59 -186.00 42.94
CA PHE A 390 -42.98 -184.68 43.15
C PHE A 390 -41.58 -184.48 42.53
N LEU A 391 -41.02 -185.48 41.84
CA LEU A 391 -39.67 -185.41 41.23
C LEU A 391 -39.67 -185.28 39.69
N LEU A 392 -40.85 -185.34 39.05
CA LEU A 392 -40.99 -185.11 37.61
C LEU A 392 -40.99 -183.62 37.22
N SER A 393 -41.01 -182.69 38.19
CA SER A 393 -41.02 -181.24 37.93
C SER A 393 -39.63 -180.62 37.69
N LEU A 394 -38.54 -181.39 37.81
CA LEU A 394 -37.17 -180.87 37.68
C LEU A 394 -36.59 -181.02 36.26
N GLU A 395 -37.10 -181.96 35.47
CA GLU A 395 -36.69 -182.16 34.06
C GLU A 395 -37.26 -181.04 33.15
N SER A 396 -38.42 -180.49 33.51
CA SER A 396 -39.08 -179.40 32.77
C SER A 396 -38.34 -178.05 32.85
N LEU A 397 -37.47 -177.83 33.84
CA LEU A 397 -36.78 -176.55 34.04
C LEU A 397 -35.45 -176.46 33.29
N LEU A 398 -34.83 -177.60 32.95
CA LEU A 398 -33.53 -177.65 32.26
C LEU A 398 -33.65 -177.53 30.72
N SER A 399 -34.86 -177.60 30.17
CA SER A 399 -35.10 -177.52 28.73
C SER A 399 -35.36 -176.10 28.20
N LEU A 400 -35.42 -175.08 29.07
CA LEU A 400 -35.75 -173.70 28.68
C LEU A 400 -34.51 -172.82 28.39
N GLU A 401 -33.29 -173.33 28.57
CA GLU A 401 -32.04 -172.54 28.53
C GLU A 401 -31.21 -172.76 27.24
N HIS A 402 -31.80 -173.26 26.15
CA HIS A 402 -31.08 -173.57 24.90
C HIS A 402 -31.54 -172.80 23.64
N HIS A 403 -32.37 -171.77 23.80
CA HIS A 403 -32.72 -170.87 22.70
C HIS A 403 -32.65 -169.41 23.14
N GLU A 404 -31.46 -168.80 23.04
CA GLU A 404 -31.26 -167.42 22.55
C GLU A 404 -29.76 -167.06 22.54
N ASP A 405 -29.04 -167.72 21.63
CA ASP A 405 -27.88 -167.15 20.96
C ASP A 405 -28.29 -166.99 19.49
N ARG A 406 -28.35 -165.74 19.00
CA ARG A 406 -28.17 -165.25 17.60
C ARG A 406 -29.14 -164.14 17.24
N ILE A 407 -28.57 -162.98 16.88
CA ILE A 407 -28.95 -161.95 15.88
C ILE A 407 -28.27 -160.65 16.35
N ALA A 408 -27.52 -159.85 15.59
CA ALA A 408 -26.89 -159.93 14.28
C ALA A 408 -25.90 -158.74 14.21
N CYS A 409 -24.73 -158.95 13.61
CA CYS A 409 -23.94 -157.87 13.00
C CYS A 409 -24.61 -157.47 11.68
N GLU A 410 -24.55 -156.19 11.28
CA GLU A 410 -24.01 -155.73 9.97
C GLU A 410 -24.37 -154.27 9.63
N ASN A 411 -23.42 -153.62 8.93
CA ASN A 411 -23.45 -152.36 8.16
C ASN A 411 -23.11 -151.07 8.93
N GLY A 412 -22.17 -150.22 8.52
CA GLY A 412 -21.33 -150.19 7.32
C GLY A 412 -20.58 -148.85 7.26
N ASP A 413 -19.39 -148.88 6.67
CA ASP A 413 -18.47 -147.76 6.42
C ASP A 413 -19.08 -146.61 5.59
N LYS A 414 -18.55 -145.37 5.77
CA LYS A 414 -18.04 -144.50 4.69
C LYS A 414 -17.53 -143.12 5.13
N GLU A 415 -16.29 -142.85 4.73
CA GLU A 415 -15.76 -141.65 4.05
C GLU A 415 -15.67 -140.27 4.75
N PHE A 416 -14.42 -139.78 4.86
CA PHE A 416 -14.05 -138.36 4.83
C PHE A 416 -14.43 -137.73 3.47
N PRO A 417 -14.68 -136.41 3.45
CA PRO A 417 -13.71 -135.57 2.74
C PRO A 417 -13.33 -134.28 3.48
N SER A 418 -12.10 -133.88 3.17
CA SER A 418 -11.52 -132.55 3.32
C SER A 418 -12.35 -131.44 2.65
N SER A 419 -12.49 -130.30 3.32
CA SER A 419 -12.61 -128.99 2.66
C SER A 419 -12.31 -127.85 3.64
N GLU A 420 -11.16 -127.22 3.41
CA GLU A 420 -10.82 -125.79 3.50
C GLU A 420 -11.46 -124.89 4.58
N PRO A 421 -10.63 -124.12 5.33
CA PRO A 421 -11.12 -122.96 6.06
C PRO A 421 -11.47 -121.83 5.08
N GLN A 422 -12.68 -121.28 5.23
CA GLN A 422 -13.11 -120.07 4.54
C GLN A 422 -12.19 -118.89 4.89
N PHE A 423 -11.29 -118.54 3.97
CA PHE A 423 -10.72 -117.19 3.88
C PHE A 423 -11.80 -116.28 3.30
N SER A 424 -12.53 -115.57 4.16
CA SER A 424 -13.33 -114.42 3.73
C SER A 424 -12.46 -113.16 3.78
N LYS A 425 -12.02 -112.73 2.59
CA LYS A 425 -11.79 -111.36 2.15
C LYS A 425 -11.38 -110.34 3.22
N HIS A 426 -10.07 -110.12 3.37
CA HIS A 426 -9.49 -108.88 3.90
C HIS A 426 -8.27 -108.44 3.05
N GLU A 427 -8.34 -108.64 1.73
CA GLU A 427 -7.32 -108.13 0.79
C GLU A 427 -7.67 -106.77 0.17
N ASP A 428 -8.93 -106.31 0.26
CA ASP A 428 -9.35 -105.03 -0.35
C ASP A 428 -9.01 -103.77 0.48
N GLU A 429 -8.52 -103.93 1.71
CA GLU A 429 -8.26 -102.81 2.63
C GLU A 429 -6.77 -102.44 2.70
N THR A 430 -5.88 -103.41 2.52
CA THR A 430 -4.43 -103.16 2.39
C THR A 430 -4.08 -102.48 1.08
N ASP A 431 -4.77 -102.79 -0.01
CA ASP A 431 -4.55 -102.16 -1.31
C ASP A 431 -5.12 -100.74 -1.37
N ARG A 432 -6.21 -100.45 -0.65
CA ARG A 432 -6.71 -99.06 -0.46
C ARG A 432 -5.75 -98.19 0.34
N ILE A 433 -5.19 -98.73 1.43
CA ILE A 433 -4.21 -97.99 2.25
C ILE A 433 -2.91 -97.74 1.48
N LEU A 434 -2.46 -98.70 0.65
CA LEU A 434 -1.31 -98.53 -0.23
C LEU A 434 -1.55 -97.51 -1.36
N LEU A 435 -2.74 -97.48 -1.96
CA LEU A 435 -3.11 -96.49 -2.97
C LEU A 435 -3.23 -95.07 -2.39
N ASP A 436 -3.75 -94.91 -1.18
CA ASP A 436 -3.87 -93.60 -0.53
C ASP A 436 -2.49 -93.09 -0.06
N LEU A 437 -1.58 -93.98 0.36
CA LEU A 437 -0.18 -93.63 0.67
C LEU A 437 0.64 -93.25 -0.58
N MET A 438 0.39 -93.89 -1.73
CA MET A 438 1.04 -93.51 -2.99
C MET A 438 0.52 -92.17 -3.55
N LYS A 439 -0.75 -91.83 -3.31
CA LYS A 439 -1.31 -90.52 -3.69
C LYS A 439 -0.67 -89.37 -2.90
N TYR A 440 -0.51 -89.54 -1.58
CA TYR A 440 0.15 -88.55 -0.72
C TYR A 440 1.65 -88.34 -1.07
N SER A 441 2.35 -89.38 -1.54
CA SER A 441 3.75 -89.26 -1.98
C SER A 441 3.92 -88.48 -3.29
N ASN A 442 2.92 -88.44 -4.16
CA ASN A 442 3.00 -87.72 -5.44
C ASN A 442 2.68 -86.22 -5.28
N ASP A 443 1.82 -85.87 -4.32
CA ASP A 443 1.53 -84.45 -4.01
C ASP A 443 2.72 -83.76 -3.30
N LEU A 444 3.54 -84.52 -2.56
CA LEU A 444 4.81 -84.06 -1.97
C LEU A 444 5.96 -83.85 -2.98
N LYS A 445 5.80 -84.26 -4.24
CA LYS A 445 6.79 -84.03 -5.31
C LYS A 445 6.44 -82.83 -6.22
N ASN A 446 5.26 -82.25 -6.06
CA ASN A 446 4.76 -81.12 -6.87
C ASN A 446 4.58 -79.81 -6.07
N VAL A 447 5.17 -79.72 -4.87
CA VAL A 447 5.41 -78.49 -4.10
C VAL A 447 6.91 -78.34 -3.94
#